data_AF-A0A8S4BQX3-F1
#
_entry.id   AF-A0A8S4BQX3-F1
#
_cell.length_a   1.000
_cell.length_b   1.000
_cell.length_c   1.000
_cell.angle_alpha   90.00
_cell.angle_beta   90.00
_cell.angle_gamma   90.00
#
_symmetry.space_group_name_H-M   'P 1'
#
loop_
_entity.id
_entity.type
_entity.pdbx_description
1 polymer ?
#
loop_
_entity_poly.entity_id
_entity_poly.type
_entity_poly.pdbx_seq_one_letter_code
_entity_poly.pdbx_strand_id
1 'polypeptide(L)'
;MFVCFLFVVCVLAAGRFPDAKHVMIGQPQKVPVNSPSVVKAARFAVVEFNRANIQEQFAYKVLNITSAKTQIVAGINYILDVNLGRTVCRRRDTNDTKPCALHADPKERECHFIVTEVPWENLHALTQHKCHRD
;
A
#
# COMPACT_ATOMS: atom_id res chain seq x y z
N MET A 1 -30.93 -63.28 23.93
CA MET A 1 -31.23 -62.35 22.81
C MET A 1 -31.07 -60.94 23.36
N PHE A 2 -29.85 -60.41 23.32
CA PHE A 2 -29.35 -59.43 22.35
C PHE A 2 -29.70 -57.97 22.70
N VAL A 3 -28.66 -57.30 23.18
CA VAL A 3 -28.42 -55.88 23.44
C VAL A 3 -28.82 -55.00 22.24
N CYS A 4 -29.38 -53.82 22.46
CA CYS A 4 -28.80 -52.56 21.93
C CYS A 4 -29.61 -51.32 22.31
N PHE A 5 -28.96 -50.46 23.09
CA PHE A 5 -29.27 -49.06 23.30
C PHE A 5 -29.43 -48.31 21.97
N LEU A 6 -30.53 -47.57 21.82
CA LEU A 6 -30.59 -46.45 20.87
C LEU A 6 -30.54 -45.15 21.66
N PHE A 7 -29.33 -44.83 22.14
CA PHE A 7 -28.96 -43.46 22.41
C PHE A 7 -29.09 -42.68 21.09
N VAL A 8 -30.06 -41.77 21.03
CA VAL A 8 -30.10 -40.75 19.98
C VAL A 8 -28.89 -39.86 20.19
N VAL A 9 -27.77 -40.21 19.56
CA VAL A 9 -26.61 -39.34 19.47
C VAL A 9 -27.03 -38.19 18.56
N CYS A 10 -27.44 -37.07 19.17
CA CYS A 10 -27.35 -35.78 18.53
C CYS A 10 -25.88 -35.58 18.19
N VAL A 11 -25.50 -35.97 16.97
CA VAL A 11 -24.25 -35.53 16.38
C VAL A 11 -24.42 -34.03 16.24
N LEU A 12 -23.99 -33.30 17.27
CA LEU A 12 -23.62 -31.91 17.13
C LEU A 12 -22.53 -31.93 16.09
N ALA A 13 -22.90 -31.73 14.82
CA ALA A 13 -21.96 -31.27 13.84
C ALA A 13 -21.44 -29.95 14.42
N ALA A 14 -20.32 -30.04 15.15
CA ALA A 14 -19.48 -28.92 15.48
C ALA A 14 -18.88 -28.45 14.16
N GLY A 15 -19.73 -27.90 13.29
CA GLY A 15 -19.30 -27.05 12.21
C GLY A 15 -18.51 -25.96 12.90
N ARG A 16 -17.19 -26.03 12.76
CA ARG A 16 -16.34 -24.89 13.06
C ARG A 16 -16.80 -23.79 12.11
N PHE A 17 -17.71 -22.94 12.58
CA PHE A 17 -17.94 -21.66 11.95
C PHE A 17 -16.58 -20.95 11.99
N PRO A 18 -15.98 -20.61 10.83
CA PRO A 18 -14.79 -19.77 10.86
C PRO A 18 -15.19 -18.49 11.57
N ASP A 19 -14.55 -18.25 12.71
CA ASP A 19 -14.75 -17.07 13.53
C ASP A 19 -14.61 -15.84 12.63
N ALA A 20 -15.71 -15.11 12.46
CA ALA A 20 -15.73 -13.92 11.63
C ALA A 20 -14.88 -12.87 12.35
N LYS A 21 -13.59 -12.80 12.00
CA LYS A 21 -12.66 -11.82 12.55
C LYS A 21 -13.24 -10.43 12.33
N HIS A 22 -13.63 -9.77 13.42
CA HIS A 22 -14.03 -8.36 13.39
C HIS A 22 -12.86 -7.53 12.87
N VAL A 23 -13.01 -6.93 11.68
CA VAL A 23 -12.01 -6.03 11.10
C VAL A 23 -12.18 -4.65 11.74
N MET A 24 -11.23 -4.25 12.58
CA MET A 24 -11.18 -2.89 13.12
C MET A 24 -10.73 -1.92 12.01
N ILE A 25 -11.65 -1.06 11.58
CA ILE A 25 -11.51 -0.22 10.39
C ILE A 25 -10.58 0.99 10.62
N GLY A 26 -10.46 1.47 11.87
CA GLY A 26 -9.59 2.59 12.25
C GLY A 26 -8.12 2.23 12.50
N GLN A 27 -7.78 0.95 12.59
CA GLN A 27 -6.40 0.49 12.72
C GLN A 27 -5.80 0.24 11.33
N PRO A 28 -4.50 0.53 11.09
CA PRO A 28 -3.84 0.11 9.87
C PRO A 28 -3.93 -1.41 9.65
N GLN A 29 -4.54 -1.81 8.53
CA GLN A 29 -4.68 -3.20 8.09
C GLN A 29 -3.75 -3.46 6.92
N LYS A 30 -3.04 -4.60 6.92
CA LYS A 30 -2.17 -4.99 5.81
C LYS A 30 -3.01 -5.31 4.58
N VAL A 31 -2.58 -4.80 3.42
CA VAL A 31 -3.23 -5.05 2.13
C VAL A 31 -2.21 -5.58 1.10
N PRO A 32 -2.65 -6.25 0.03
CA PRO A 32 -1.75 -6.69 -1.03
C PRO A 32 -1.05 -5.50 -1.71
N VAL A 33 0.28 -5.58 -1.83
CA VAL A 33 1.12 -4.53 -2.42
C VAL A 33 0.87 -4.33 -3.92
N ASN A 34 0.34 -5.35 -4.59
CA ASN A 34 -0.02 -5.34 -6.01
C ASN A 34 -1.47 -4.91 -6.27
N SER A 35 -2.24 -4.56 -5.24
CA SER A 35 -3.60 -4.10 -5.44
C SER A 35 -3.63 -2.79 -6.27
N PRO A 36 -4.57 -2.62 -7.20
CA PRO A 36 -4.60 -1.45 -8.09
C PRO A 36 -4.61 -0.11 -7.35
N SER A 37 -5.32 -0.02 -6.21
CA SER A 37 -5.37 1.17 -5.37
C SER A 37 -4.02 1.49 -4.71
N VAL A 38 -3.32 0.47 -4.19
CA VAL A 38 -1.97 0.64 -3.63
C VAL A 38 -0.97 1.08 -4.69
N VAL A 39 -1.00 0.46 -5.88
CA VAL A 39 -0.11 0.85 -6.98
C VAL A 39 -0.39 2.29 -7.43
N LYS A 40 -1.67 2.70 -7.50
CA LYS A 40 -2.07 4.07 -7.81
C LYS A 40 -1.58 5.05 -6.74
N ALA A 41 -1.77 4.73 -5.46
CA ALA A 41 -1.32 5.56 -4.35
C ALA A 41 0.22 5.71 -4.34
N ALA A 42 0.97 4.63 -4.59
CA ALA A 42 2.42 4.67 -4.68
C ALA A 42 2.92 5.56 -5.84
N ARG A 43 2.30 5.45 -7.02
CA ARG A 43 2.63 6.31 -8.17
C ARG A 43 2.35 7.77 -7.86
N PHE A 44 1.18 8.06 -7.31
CA PHE A 44 0.82 9.41 -6.86
C PHE A 44 1.86 9.96 -5.85
N ALA A 45 2.22 9.16 -4.84
CA ALA A 45 3.21 9.54 -3.83
C ALA A 45 4.56 9.92 -4.46
N VAL A 46 5.05 9.13 -5.42
CA VAL A 46 6.34 9.40 -6.08
C VAL A 46 6.28 10.64 -6.96
N VAL A 47 5.17 10.90 -7.64
CA VAL A 47 4.97 12.13 -8.42
C VAL A 47 5.04 13.35 -7.50
N GLU A 48 4.30 13.33 -6.40
CA GLU A 48 4.31 14.42 -5.41
C GLU A 48 5.68 14.58 -4.73
N PHE A 49 6.34 13.48 -4.37
CA PHE A 49 7.68 13.48 -3.83
C PHE A 49 8.69 14.13 -4.80
N ASN A 50 8.66 13.75 -6.08
CA ASN A 50 9.49 14.37 -7.10
C ASN A 50 9.17 15.86 -7.28
N ARG A 51 7.92 16.29 -7.12
CA ARG A 51 7.56 17.72 -7.16
C ARG A 51 8.15 18.50 -5.98
N ALA A 52 8.06 17.94 -4.77
CA ALA A 52 8.52 18.57 -3.53
C ALA A 52 10.05 18.54 -3.34
N ASN A 53 10.74 17.51 -3.83
CA ASN A 53 12.18 17.32 -3.61
C ASN A 53 13.04 18.16 -4.56
N ILE A 54 13.07 19.48 -4.34
CA ILE A 54 13.76 20.46 -5.21
C ILE A 54 15.29 20.32 -5.23
N GLN A 55 15.88 19.66 -4.23
CA GLN A 55 17.33 19.47 -4.11
C GLN A 55 17.85 18.39 -5.06
N GLU A 56 16.97 17.52 -5.53
CA GLU A 56 17.32 16.43 -6.42
C GLU A 56 17.15 16.84 -7.89
N GLN A 57 18.17 16.62 -8.72
CA GLN A 57 18.12 16.99 -10.14
C GLN A 57 17.32 15.99 -10.98
N PHE A 58 17.40 14.71 -10.63
CA PHE A 58 16.80 13.60 -11.36
C PHE A 58 15.60 13.03 -10.64
N ALA A 59 14.60 12.59 -11.37
CA ALA A 59 13.44 12.00 -10.72
C ALA A 59 13.69 10.58 -10.23
N TYR A 60 12.87 10.19 -9.27
CA TYR A 60 12.77 8.82 -8.77
C TYR A 60 11.56 8.10 -9.37
N LYS A 61 11.66 6.77 -9.47
CA LYS A 61 10.57 5.88 -9.88
C LYS A 61 10.46 4.72 -8.90
N VAL A 62 9.25 4.19 -8.73
CA VAL A 62 9.00 2.98 -7.94
C VAL A 62 9.75 1.79 -8.55
N LEU A 63 10.61 1.16 -7.76
CA LEU A 63 11.20 -0.16 -8.05
C LEU A 63 10.30 -1.26 -7.50
N ASN A 64 9.96 -1.16 -6.22
CA ASN A 64 9.15 -2.14 -5.51
C ASN A 64 8.36 -1.49 -4.37
N ILE A 65 7.20 -2.04 -4.06
CA ILE A 65 6.41 -1.70 -2.86
C ILE A 65 6.63 -2.85 -1.87
N THR A 66 7.37 -2.60 -0.79
CA THR A 66 7.77 -3.62 0.17
C THR A 66 6.67 -3.87 1.21
N SER A 67 5.85 -2.86 1.51
CA SER A 67 4.78 -2.94 2.49
C SER A 67 3.64 -1.98 2.12
N ALA A 68 2.41 -2.43 2.34
CA ALA A 68 1.21 -1.62 2.13
C ALA A 68 0.19 -1.90 3.22
N LYS A 69 -0.35 -0.82 3.80
CA LYS A 69 -1.45 -0.86 4.76
C LYS A 69 -2.49 0.19 4.39
N THR A 70 -3.74 -0.08 4.72
CA THR A 70 -4.83 0.90 4.64
C THR A 70 -5.40 1.17 6.02
N GLN A 71 -5.74 2.42 6.28
CA GLN A 71 -6.41 2.84 7.51
C GLN A 71 -7.54 3.79 7.16
N ILE A 72 -8.75 3.53 7.65
CA ILE A 72 -9.87 4.45 7.48
C ILE A 72 -9.83 5.50 8.58
N VAL A 73 -9.94 6.76 8.18
CA VAL A 73 -9.92 7.96 9.02
C VAL A 73 -11.03 8.90 8.51
N ALA A 74 -10.85 10.22 8.56
CA ALA A 74 -11.62 11.18 7.74
C ALA A 74 -11.22 11.08 6.25
N GLY A 75 -11.22 9.87 5.70
CA GLY A 75 -10.63 9.49 4.43
C GLY A 75 -10.03 8.08 4.50
N ILE A 76 -9.10 7.78 3.60
CA ILE A 76 -8.37 6.53 3.53
C ILE A 76 -6.88 6.86 3.48
N ASN A 77 -6.13 6.41 4.48
CA ASN A 77 -4.67 6.48 4.44
C ASN A 77 -4.11 5.20 3.81
N TYR A 78 -3.33 5.36 2.75
CA TYR A 78 -2.43 4.36 2.22
C TYR A 78 -1.05 4.59 2.83
N ILE A 79 -0.63 3.67 3.70
CA ILE A 79 0.66 3.71 4.39
C ILE A 79 1.57 2.73 3.66
N LEU A 80 2.61 3.26 3.01
CA LEU A 80 3.40 2.55 2.01
C LEU A 80 4.88 2.63 2.36
N ASP A 81 5.56 1.49 2.31
CA ASP A 81 7.02 1.45 2.27
C ASP A 81 7.43 1.05 0.84
N VAL A 82 8.26 1.89 0.22
CA VAL A 82 8.53 1.84 -1.22
C VAL A 82 10.02 2.06 -1.49
N ASN A 83 10.60 1.17 -2.29
CA ASN A 83 11.95 1.34 -2.81
C ASN A 83 11.88 2.14 -4.11
N LEU A 84 12.67 3.21 -4.18
CA LEU A 84 12.76 4.11 -5.31
C LEU A 84 14.12 3.99 -5.99
N GLY A 85 14.12 4.04 -7.31
CA GLY A 85 15.32 4.05 -8.14
C GLY A 85 15.45 5.37 -8.89
N ARG A 86 16.65 5.94 -8.91
CA ARG A 86 16.92 7.16 -9.68
C ARG A 86 16.76 6.89 -11.18
N THR A 87 16.15 7.85 -11.87
CA THR A 87 15.92 7.79 -13.31
C THR A 87 16.89 8.67 -14.08
N VAL A 88 16.91 8.54 -15.41
CA VAL A 88 17.68 9.42 -16.30
C VAL A 88 16.97 10.76 -16.57
N CYS A 89 15.67 10.88 -16.26
CA CYS A 89 14.91 12.10 -16.53
C CYS A 89 15.15 13.14 -15.44
N ARG A 90 15.13 14.41 -15.85
CA ARG A 90 15.13 15.51 -14.88
C ARG A 90 13.79 15.54 -14.15
N ARG A 91 13.85 15.96 -12.89
CA ARG A 91 12.68 16.15 -12.03
C ARG A 91 11.59 17.03 -12.64
N ARG A 92 11.97 18.04 -13.43
CA ARG A 92 11.02 18.96 -14.10
C ARG A 92 10.25 18.30 -15.26
N ASP A 93 10.78 17.21 -15.79
CA ASP A 93 10.22 16.52 -16.95
C ASP A 93 9.29 15.37 -16.55
N THR A 94 9.15 15.10 -15.23
CA THR A 94 8.30 14.02 -14.75
C THR A 94 6.84 14.41 -14.67
N ASN A 95 6.04 13.66 -15.42
CA ASN A 95 4.60 13.53 -15.27
C ASN A 95 4.27 12.02 -15.26
N ASP A 96 3.18 11.61 -14.61
CA ASP A 96 2.73 10.21 -14.55
C ASP A 96 2.51 9.61 -15.96
N THR A 97 2.26 10.46 -16.95
CA THR A 97 2.02 10.09 -18.35
C THR A 97 3.28 9.86 -19.19
N LYS A 98 4.46 10.30 -18.76
CA LYS A 98 5.69 10.15 -19.56
C LYS A 98 6.54 9.00 -19.00
N PRO A 99 6.73 7.91 -19.77
CA PRO A 99 7.59 6.83 -19.32
C PRO A 99 9.03 7.33 -19.20
N CYS A 100 9.57 7.22 -17.98
CA CYS A 100 10.99 7.46 -17.73
C CYS A 100 11.72 6.15 -17.41
N ALA A 101 12.90 5.98 -18.01
CA ALA A 101 13.78 4.85 -17.77
C ALA A 101 14.59 5.03 -16.47
N LEU A 102 14.83 3.92 -15.77
CA LEU A 102 15.77 3.88 -14.66
C LEU A 102 17.20 4.15 -15.16
N HIS A 103 18.03 4.73 -14.31
CA HIS A 103 19.47 4.79 -14.57
C HIS A 103 20.05 3.37 -14.58
N ALA A 104 21.13 3.12 -15.32
CA ALA A 104 21.74 1.79 -15.45
C ALA A 104 22.22 1.24 -14.10
N ASP A 105 22.75 2.13 -13.26
CA ASP A 105 23.03 1.91 -11.84
C ASP A 105 22.18 2.92 -11.05
N PRO A 106 20.92 2.59 -10.72
CA PRO A 106 20.01 3.52 -10.09
C PRO A 106 20.36 3.64 -8.62
N LYS A 107 20.69 4.87 -8.18
CA LYS A 107 20.78 5.16 -6.75
C LYS A 107 19.44 4.84 -6.08
N GLU A 108 19.42 3.79 -5.27
CA GLU A 108 18.22 3.38 -4.54
C GLU A 108 17.99 4.23 -3.29
N ARG A 109 16.72 4.33 -2.89
CA ARG A 109 16.29 4.93 -1.62
C ARG A 109 15.03 4.24 -1.14
N GLU A 110 14.97 3.91 0.14
CA GLU A 110 13.75 3.46 0.80
C GLU A 110 12.96 4.67 1.33
N CYS A 111 11.66 4.70 1.02
CA CYS A 111 10.76 5.77 1.42
C CYS A 111 9.50 5.23 2.09
N HIS A 112 9.15 5.83 3.22
CA HIS A 112 7.86 5.70 3.87
C HIS A 112 6.94 6.84 3.42
N PHE A 113 5.79 6.50 2.85
CA PHE A 113 4.78 7.44 2.39
C PHE A 113 3.44 7.21 3.08
N ILE A 114 2.74 8.30 3.36
CA ILE A 114 1.31 8.26 3.70
C ILE A 114 0.57 9.09 2.66
N VAL A 115 -0.28 8.44 1.88
CA VAL A 115 -1.19 9.08 0.95
C VAL A 115 -2.58 9.04 1.53
N THR A 116 -3.19 10.21 1.71
CA THR A 116 -4.57 10.34 2.17
C THR A 116 -5.47 10.60 0.97
N GLU A 117 -6.47 9.74 0.80
CA GLU A 117 -7.54 9.89 -0.18
C GLU A 117 -8.85 10.22 0.54
N VAL A 118 -9.57 11.23 0.06
CA VAL A 118 -10.91 11.60 0.55
C VAL A 118 -11.87 11.45 -0.63
N PRO A 119 -12.46 10.26 -0.84
CA PRO A 119 -13.20 9.96 -2.07
C PRO A 119 -14.38 10.90 -2.32
N TRP A 120 -15.10 11.30 -1.27
CA TRP A 120 -16.26 12.19 -1.38
C TRP A 120 -15.89 13.65 -1.71
N GLU A 121 -14.62 14.02 -1.60
CA GLU A 121 -14.08 15.33 -1.99
C GLU A 121 -13.22 15.25 -3.26
N ASN A 122 -13.02 14.06 -3.83
CA ASN A 122 -12.08 13.81 -4.92
C ASN A 122 -10.66 14.32 -4.62
N LEU A 123 -10.23 14.24 -3.36
CA LEU A 123 -8.94 14.74 -2.90
C LEU A 123 -7.95 13.59 -2.72
N HIS A 124 -6.72 13.77 -3.20
CA HIS A 124 -5.58 12.95 -2.86
C HIS A 124 -4.42 13.84 -2.40
N ALA A 125 -3.75 13.48 -1.31
CA ALA A 125 -2.64 14.24 -0.77
C ALA A 125 -1.53 13.32 -0.26
N LEU A 126 -0.28 13.66 -0.56
CA LEU A 126 0.89 13.06 0.09
C LEU A 126 1.07 13.76 1.44
N THR A 127 0.49 13.20 2.50
CA THR A 127 0.44 13.84 3.81
C THR A 127 1.71 13.62 4.61
N GLN A 128 2.43 12.52 4.39
CA GLN A 128 3.75 12.30 4.97
C GLN A 128 4.70 11.63 3.98
N HIS A 129 5.97 12.01 4.04
CA HIS A 129 7.05 11.32 3.36
C HIS A 129 8.33 11.36 4.20
N LYS A 130 9.00 10.22 4.32
CA LYS A 130 10.33 10.09 4.93
C LYS A 130 11.15 9.13 4.09
N CYS A 131 12.33 9.54 3.67
CA CYS A 131 13.22 8.70 2.87
C CYS A 131 14.59 8.61 3.52
N HIS A 132 15.16 7.41 3.56
CA HIS A 132 16.52 7.17 4.01
C HIS A 132 17.45 7.02 2.79
N ARG A 133 18.72 7.37 2.99
CA ARG A 133 19.78 7.00 2.04
C ARG A 133 20.51 5.83 2.68
N ASP A 134 20.63 4.73 1.95
CA ASP A 134 21.65 3.73 2.25
C ASP A 134 23.06 4.31 2.01
#